data_AF-A0A4Q3UPL5-F1
#
_entry.id   AF-A0A4Q3UPL5-F1
#
_cell.length_a   1.000
_cell.length_b   1.000
_cell.length_c   1.000
_cell.angle_alpha   90.00
_cell.angle_beta   90.00
_cell.angle_gamma   90.00
#
_symmetry.space_group_name_H-M   'P 1'
#
loop_
_entity.id
_entity.type
_entity.pdbx_description
1 polymer ?
#
loop_
_entity_poly.entity_id
_entity_poly.type
_entity_poly.pdbx_seq_one_letter_code
_entity_poly.pdbx_strand_id
1 'polypeptide(L)'
;MKNHYSRFRVRTVSAVVAMAFAASTAWAVDPFTVRDIRVEGLQRVEPGTIFASLPVRVGDTYNDDKGAAAIRALFALGLFKDVRLDVSGDVLVVVVEERPTVSDVDFAGVKEFDKDVLEKSLRDVGLTDGRPFDRALADRAEQELKRQYISRGLYSAEVVTTVTPIERNRVNLMFTVSEGETAKIKEVRIVGNQVFSQSTLTGLFDQDTGG
;
A
#
# COMPACT_ATOMS: atom_id res chain seq x y z
N MET A 1 25.23 -21.30 -68.64
CA MET A 1 25.32 -21.99 -67.34
C MET A 1 25.63 -20.96 -66.26
N LYS A 2 24.72 -20.83 -65.28
CA LYS A 2 24.85 -20.47 -63.86
C LYS A 2 26.08 -19.67 -63.37
N ASN A 3 25.83 -18.56 -62.66
CA ASN A 3 26.08 -18.50 -61.20
C ASN A 3 25.58 -17.18 -60.58
N HIS A 4 24.40 -17.25 -59.94
CA HIS A 4 23.77 -16.17 -59.19
C HIS A 4 23.61 -16.62 -57.72
N TYR A 5 24.73 -16.83 -57.01
CA TYR A 5 24.74 -17.27 -55.61
C TYR A 5 25.91 -16.65 -54.86
N SER A 6 25.77 -15.41 -54.35
CA SER A 6 26.76 -14.87 -53.40
C SER A 6 26.20 -13.75 -52.51
N ARG A 7 25.30 -12.89 -53.01
CA ARG A 7 24.83 -11.72 -52.23
C ARG A 7 23.76 -12.00 -51.17
N PHE A 8 23.05 -13.13 -51.23
CA PHE A 8 22.00 -13.47 -50.25
C PHE A 8 22.57 -14.08 -48.95
N ARG A 9 23.67 -14.85 -49.05
CA ARG A 9 24.30 -15.51 -47.90
C ARG A 9 25.01 -14.54 -46.95
N VAL A 10 25.55 -13.44 -47.46
CA VAL A 10 26.27 -12.44 -46.64
C VAL A 10 25.30 -11.62 -45.79
N ARG A 11 24.13 -11.27 -46.32
CA ARG A 11 23.10 -10.51 -45.59
C ARG A 11 22.44 -11.32 -44.47
N THR A 12 22.22 -12.61 -44.67
CA THR A 12 21.65 -13.49 -43.64
C THR A 12 22.66 -13.77 -42.51
N VAL A 13 23.95 -13.84 -42.80
CA VAL A 13 25.00 -14.03 -41.78
C VAL A 13 25.18 -12.77 -40.92
N SER A 14 25.16 -11.57 -41.51
CA SER A 14 25.20 -10.32 -40.73
C SER A 14 24.01 -10.13 -39.79
N ALA A 15 22.80 -10.55 -40.20
CA ALA A 15 21.61 -10.44 -39.35
C ALA A 15 21.66 -11.40 -38.14
N VAL A 16 22.22 -12.60 -38.30
CA VAL A 16 22.37 -13.58 -37.21
C VAL A 16 23.45 -13.13 -36.20
N VAL A 17 24.55 -12.53 -36.68
CA VAL A 17 25.60 -12.00 -35.79
C VAL A 17 25.12 -10.78 -34.99
N ALA A 18 24.32 -9.91 -35.60
CA ALA A 18 23.72 -8.76 -34.89
C ALA A 18 22.70 -9.19 -33.82
N MET A 19 21.94 -10.27 -34.08
CA MET A 19 20.97 -10.82 -33.13
C MET A 19 21.66 -11.60 -31.99
N ALA A 20 22.83 -12.20 -32.23
CA ALA A 20 23.66 -12.80 -31.20
C ALA A 20 24.33 -11.77 -30.27
N PHE A 21 24.68 -10.57 -30.78
CA PHE A 21 25.22 -9.48 -29.98
C PHE A 21 24.17 -8.71 -29.17
N ALA A 22 22.88 -8.80 -29.54
CA ALA A 22 21.78 -8.19 -28.79
C ALA A 22 21.30 -9.05 -27.59
N ALA A 23 21.80 -10.29 -27.46
CA ALA A 23 21.32 -11.23 -26.45
C ALA A 23 22.11 -11.21 -25.12
N SER A 24 23.17 -10.41 -25.01
CA SER A 24 24.14 -10.51 -23.91
C SER A 24 24.31 -9.21 -23.12
N THR A 25 23.22 -8.68 -22.55
CA THR A 25 23.29 -7.75 -21.41
C THR A 25 22.11 -7.99 -20.47
N ALA A 26 22.00 -9.19 -19.92
CA ALA A 26 21.26 -9.39 -18.68
C ALA A 26 22.19 -9.01 -17.54
N TRP A 27 21.93 -7.89 -16.86
CA TRP A 27 22.64 -7.46 -15.66
C TRP A 27 22.10 -8.27 -14.48
N ALA A 28 22.36 -9.57 -14.48
CA ALA A 28 22.15 -10.42 -13.31
C ALA A 28 23.41 -10.32 -12.45
N VAL A 29 23.25 -10.25 -11.13
CA VAL A 29 24.39 -10.29 -10.23
C VAL A 29 25.02 -11.68 -10.32
N ASP A 30 26.32 -11.76 -10.62
CA ASP A 30 27.03 -13.04 -10.63
C ASP A 30 26.90 -13.68 -9.23
N PRO A 31 26.46 -14.94 -9.13
CA PRO A 31 26.31 -15.60 -7.84
C PRO A 31 27.62 -15.58 -7.06
N PHE A 32 27.60 -15.04 -5.85
CA PHE A 32 28.78 -14.93 -4.99
C PHE A 32 28.50 -15.56 -3.62
N THR A 33 29.55 -15.98 -2.92
CA THR A 33 29.42 -16.49 -1.56
C THR A 33 29.44 -15.34 -0.57
N VAL A 34 28.37 -15.21 0.22
CA VAL A 34 28.24 -14.15 1.22
C VAL A 34 29.25 -14.38 2.34
N ARG A 35 30.20 -13.46 2.52
CA ARG A 35 31.19 -13.52 3.61
C ARG A 35 30.76 -12.75 4.86
N ASP A 36 29.97 -11.71 4.68
CA ASP A 36 29.49 -10.85 5.75
C ASP A 36 28.13 -10.24 5.37
N ILE A 37 27.30 -9.95 6.37
CA ILE A 37 26.02 -9.28 6.19
C ILE A 37 26.00 -8.06 7.11
N ARG A 38 25.88 -6.88 6.51
CA ARG A 38 25.79 -5.60 7.21
C ARG A 38 24.38 -5.06 7.13
N VAL A 39 23.94 -4.41 8.20
CA VAL A 39 22.60 -3.84 8.29
C VAL A 39 22.73 -2.35 8.61
N GLU A 40 22.06 -1.52 7.82
CA GLU A 40 22.08 -0.07 7.94
C GLU A 40 20.65 0.49 8.02
N GLY A 41 20.48 1.62 8.73
CA GLY A 41 19.19 2.33 8.83
C GLY A 41 18.26 1.88 9.96
N LEU A 42 18.70 0.92 10.78
CA LEU A 42 18.03 0.57 12.04
C LEU A 42 18.13 1.72 13.05
N GLN A 43 17.04 1.95 13.76
CA GLN A 43 16.92 2.94 14.83
C GLN A 43 16.38 2.31 16.11
N ARG A 44 15.27 1.57 16.02
CA ARG A 44 14.60 0.94 17.16
C ARG A 44 14.53 -0.58 17.06
N VAL A 45 14.49 -1.13 15.85
CA VAL A 45 14.39 -2.57 15.64
C VAL A 45 15.76 -3.21 15.88
N GLU A 46 15.76 -4.30 16.65
CA GLU A 46 17.01 -5.03 16.92
C GLU A 46 17.52 -5.73 15.65
N PRO A 47 18.84 -5.67 15.36
CA PRO A 47 19.43 -6.33 14.20
C PRO A 47 19.12 -7.82 14.10
N GLY A 48 18.97 -8.50 15.26
CA GLY A 48 18.59 -9.91 15.33
C GLY A 48 17.28 -10.23 14.61
N THR A 49 16.34 -9.29 14.58
CA THR A 49 15.05 -9.43 13.86
C THR A 49 15.26 -9.60 12.36
N ILE A 50 16.19 -8.83 11.78
CA ILE A 50 16.55 -8.91 10.37
C ILE A 50 17.24 -10.23 10.09
N PHE A 51 18.26 -10.59 10.88
CA PHE A 51 18.98 -11.85 10.68
C PHE A 51 18.10 -13.10 10.83
N ALA A 52 17.10 -13.06 11.71
CA ALA A 52 16.13 -14.15 11.87
C ALA A 52 15.19 -14.31 10.66
N SER A 53 14.93 -13.22 9.94
CA SER A 53 13.97 -13.18 8.83
C SER A 53 14.63 -13.35 7.47
N LEU A 54 15.95 -13.17 7.37
CA LEU A 54 16.70 -13.31 6.13
C LEU A 54 16.83 -14.79 5.73
N PRO A 55 16.48 -15.15 4.47
CA PRO A 55 16.68 -16.48 3.93
C PRO A 55 18.13 -16.76 3.52
N VAL A 56 19.02 -15.77 3.63
CA VAL A 56 20.44 -15.83 3.27
C VAL A 56 21.27 -15.69 4.53
N ARG A 57 22.25 -16.58 4.71
CA ARG A 57 23.22 -16.54 5.80
C ARG A 57 24.64 -16.36 5.28
N VAL A 58 25.54 -15.97 6.18
CA VAL A 58 26.98 -15.99 5.90
C VAL A 58 27.40 -17.42 5.53
N GLY A 59 28.10 -17.56 4.42
CA GLY A 59 28.49 -18.83 3.81
C GLY A 59 27.56 -19.30 2.69
N ASP A 60 26.36 -18.74 2.55
CA ASP A 60 25.45 -19.09 1.47
C ASP A 60 25.86 -18.42 0.15
N THR A 61 25.53 -19.05 -0.98
CA THR A 61 25.57 -18.40 -2.29
C THR A 61 24.38 -17.45 -2.42
N TYR A 62 24.66 -16.16 -2.64
CA TYR A 62 23.68 -15.15 -3.01
C TYR A 62 23.35 -15.24 -4.50
N ASN A 63 22.09 -15.03 -4.84
CA ASN A 63 21.60 -14.84 -6.20
C ASN A 63 20.37 -13.91 -6.17
N ASP A 64 19.94 -13.43 -7.33
CA ASP A 64 18.83 -12.47 -7.44
C ASP A 64 17.52 -13.01 -6.84
N ASP A 65 17.25 -14.31 -6.97
CA ASP A 65 16.06 -14.96 -6.39
C ASP A 65 16.06 -14.89 -4.85
N LYS A 66 17.21 -15.15 -4.23
CA LYS A 66 17.40 -15.02 -2.78
C LYS A 66 17.33 -13.57 -2.32
N GLY A 67 17.84 -12.63 -3.13
CA GLY A 67 17.68 -11.19 -2.88
C GLY A 67 16.21 -10.78 -2.87
N ALA A 68 15.44 -11.17 -3.88
CA ALA A 68 14.01 -10.90 -3.96
C ALA A 68 13.22 -11.60 -2.82
N ALA A 69 13.61 -12.81 -2.43
CA ALA A 69 13.03 -13.49 -1.28
C ALA A 69 13.34 -12.77 0.04
N ALA A 70 14.57 -12.29 0.22
CA ALA A 70 14.98 -11.52 1.39
C ALA A 70 14.20 -10.20 1.52
N ILE A 71 14.10 -9.42 0.43
CA ILE A 71 13.30 -8.19 0.40
C ILE A 71 11.85 -8.48 0.81
N ARG A 72 11.22 -9.51 0.21
CA ARG A 72 9.85 -9.90 0.56
C ARG A 72 9.70 -10.31 2.03
N ALA A 73 10.65 -11.08 2.56
CA ALA A 73 10.63 -11.51 3.96
C ALA A 73 10.73 -10.32 4.92
N LEU A 74 11.58 -9.34 4.62
CA LEU A 74 11.73 -8.13 5.44
C LEU A 74 10.50 -7.22 5.36
N PHE A 75 9.91 -7.03 4.18
CA PHE A 75 8.64 -6.29 4.05
C PHE A 75 7.48 -6.99 4.77
N ALA A 76 7.45 -8.32 4.78
CA ALA A 76 6.41 -9.11 5.44
C ALA A 76 6.38 -8.91 6.97
N LEU A 77 7.47 -8.44 7.58
CA LEU A 77 7.49 -8.06 9.00
C LEU A 77 6.61 -6.83 9.29
N GLY A 78 6.32 -6.00 8.29
CA GLY A 78 5.55 -4.77 8.46
C GLY A 78 6.28 -3.68 9.26
N LEU A 79 7.59 -3.82 9.49
CA LEU A 79 8.41 -2.90 10.28
C LEU A 79 9.11 -1.84 9.44
N PHE A 80 9.27 -2.09 8.14
CA PHE A 80 10.05 -1.24 7.23
C PHE A 80 9.15 -0.67 6.14
N LYS A 81 9.40 0.59 5.76
CA LYS A 81 8.71 1.24 4.63
C LYS A 81 9.55 1.18 3.36
N ASP A 82 10.86 1.02 3.50
CA ASP A 82 11.78 0.77 2.40
C ASP A 82 12.82 -0.28 2.80
N VAL A 83 13.18 -1.16 1.86
CA VAL A 83 14.17 -2.22 2.03
C VAL A 83 14.95 -2.34 0.74
N ARG A 84 16.26 -2.16 0.83
CA ARG A 84 17.20 -2.27 -0.27
C ARG A 84 18.33 -3.22 0.08
N LEU A 85 18.75 -4.00 -0.91
CA LEU A 85 19.94 -4.85 -0.81
C LEU A 85 20.99 -4.29 -1.76
N ASP A 86 22.15 -3.96 -1.21
CA ASP A 86 23.34 -3.58 -1.96
C ASP A 86 24.43 -4.65 -1.78
N VAL A 87 25.23 -4.84 -2.81
CA VAL A 87 26.34 -5.81 -2.80
C VAL A 87 27.65 -5.04 -2.93
N SER A 88 28.54 -5.21 -1.95
CA SER A 88 29.87 -4.59 -1.93
C SER A 88 30.93 -5.69 -1.86
N GLY A 89 31.40 -6.14 -3.03
CA GLY A 89 32.25 -7.32 -3.13
C GLY A 89 31.52 -8.57 -2.64
N ASP A 90 32.06 -9.22 -1.60
CA ASP A 90 31.47 -10.42 -0.99
C ASP A 90 30.57 -10.12 0.23
N VAL A 91 30.23 -8.83 0.45
CA VAL A 91 29.43 -8.37 1.59
C VAL A 91 28.04 -7.95 1.12
N LEU A 92 27.01 -8.52 1.74
CA LEU A 92 25.63 -8.12 1.53
C LEU A 92 25.27 -7.00 2.49
N VAL A 93 24.91 -5.83 1.97
CA VAL A 93 24.47 -4.67 2.75
C VAL A 93 22.96 -4.55 2.66
N VAL A 94 22.30 -4.69 3.80
CA VAL A 94 20.85 -4.58 3.96
C VAL A 94 20.54 -3.18 4.48
N VAL A 95 20.07 -2.30 3.59
CA VAL A 95 19.67 -0.94 3.94
C VAL A 95 18.17 -0.93 4.16
N VAL A 96 17.72 -0.52 5.34
CA VAL A 96 16.30 -0.45 5.68
C VAL A 96 15.90 0.94 6.16
N GLU A 97 14.66 1.33 5.88
CA GLU A 97 14.05 2.48 6.49
C GLU A 97 12.86 2.05 7.35
N GLU A 98 13.01 2.20 8.67
CA GLU A 98 11.97 1.83 9.64
C GLU A 98 10.68 2.66 9.44
N ARG A 99 9.54 2.00 9.56
CA ARG A 99 8.24 2.68 9.66
C ARG A 99 8.19 3.48 10.97
N PRO A 100 7.67 4.71 10.93
CA PRO A 100 7.46 5.45 12.15
C PRO A 100 6.42 4.74 13.02
N THR A 101 6.52 4.86 14.33
CA THR A 101 5.51 4.33 15.25
C THR A 101 4.38 5.34 15.44
N VAL A 102 3.12 4.88 15.43
CA VAL A 102 1.97 5.72 15.77
C VAL A 102 2.08 6.10 17.25
N SER A 103 2.08 7.39 17.54
CA SER A 103 2.11 7.89 18.91
C SER A 103 0.72 8.20 19.45
N ASP A 104 -0.15 8.72 18.58
CA ASP A 104 -1.52 9.08 18.94
C ASP A 104 -2.42 9.10 17.70
N VAL A 105 -3.72 8.89 17.91
CA VAL A 105 -4.75 8.91 16.87
C VAL A 105 -5.94 9.73 17.37
N ASP A 106 -6.23 10.84 16.71
CA ASP A 106 -7.28 11.78 17.12
C ASP A 106 -8.19 12.15 15.95
N PHE A 107 -9.35 12.72 16.29
CA PHE A 107 -10.41 13.12 15.38
C PHE A 107 -10.84 14.57 15.59
N ALA A 108 -10.94 15.31 14.49
CA ALA A 108 -11.47 16.67 14.46
C ALA A 108 -12.73 16.73 13.58
N GLY A 109 -13.72 17.53 14.00
CA GLY A 109 -14.93 17.79 13.21
C GLY A 109 -15.98 16.65 13.18
N VAL A 110 -15.74 15.56 13.90
CA VAL A 110 -16.71 14.47 14.10
C VAL A 110 -17.81 14.90 15.09
N LYS A 111 -19.07 14.86 14.66
CA LYS A 111 -20.26 15.14 15.47
C LYS A 111 -21.30 14.01 15.42
N GLU A 112 -21.41 13.31 14.29
CA GLU A 112 -22.38 12.24 14.06
C GLU A 112 -22.00 10.93 14.79
N PHE A 113 -20.71 10.71 15.02
CA PHE A 113 -20.17 9.52 15.69
C PHE A 113 -19.49 9.87 17.01
N ASP A 114 -19.52 8.93 17.95
CA ASP A 114 -18.74 9.03 19.19
C ASP A 114 -17.25 8.78 18.88
N LYS A 115 -16.39 9.70 19.33
CA LYS A 115 -14.94 9.61 19.12
C LYS A 115 -14.34 8.35 19.74
N ASP A 116 -14.81 7.93 20.91
CA ASP A 116 -14.29 6.75 21.61
C ASP A 116 -14.60 5.47 20.82
N VAL A 117 -15.73 5.44 20.11
CA VAL A 117 -16.12 4.31 19.25
C VAL A 117 -15.27 4.27 17.99
N LEU A 118 -14.99 5.42 17.39
CA LEU A 118 -14.11 5.52 16.22
C LEU A 118 -12.68 5.11 16.59
N GLU A 119 -12.17 5.59 17.71
CA GLU A 119 -10.84 5.23 18.20
C GLU A 119 -10.73 3.72 18.42
N LYS A 120 -11.68 3.11 19.13
CA LYS A 120 -11.72 1.64 19.31
C LYS A 120 -11.73 0.89 17.99
N SER A 121 -12.53 1.35 17.02
CA SER A 121 -12.60 0.73 15.69
C SER A 121 -11.25 0.81 14.95
N LEU A 122 -10.52 1.92 15.09
CA LEU A 122 -9.16 2.06 14.54
C LEU A 122 -8.15 1.16 15.26
N ARG A 123 -8.29 1.01 16.58
CA ARG A 123 -7.46 0.08 17.36
C ARG A 123 -7.61 -1.36 16.90
N ASP A 124 -8.84 -1.80 16.63
CA ASP A 124 -9.14 -3.17 16.19
C ASP A 124 -8.53 -3.49 14.81
N VAL A 125 -8.41 -2.50 13.92
CA VAL A 125 -7.74 -2.67 12.61
C VAL A 125 -6.22 -2.47 12.66
N GLY A 126 -5.67 -2.24 13.86
CA GLY A 126 -4.23 -2.13 14.11
C GLY A 126 -3.64 -0.72 13.95
N LEU A 127 -4.48 0.31 13.80
CA LEU A 127 -4.07 1.72 13.73
C LEU A 127 -4.19 2.34 15.13
N THR A 128 -3.20 2.05 15.98
CA THR A 128 -3.19 2.45 17.40
C THR A 128 -1.79 2.78 17.87
N ASP A 129 -1.69 3.44 19.03
CA ASP A 129 -0.43 3.80 19.66
C ASP A 129 0.50 2.60 19.84
N GLY A 130 1.78 2.84 19.62
CA GLY A 130 2.83 1.82 19.75
C GLY A 130 2.95 0.85 18.57
N ARG A 131 2.07 0.91 17.57
CA ARG A 131 2.16 0.09 16.35
C ARG A 131 2.92 0.81 15.23
N PRO A 132 3.63 0.09 14.34
CA PRO A 132 4.20 0.68 13.13
C PRO A 132 3.10 1.31 12.27
N PHE A 133 3.34 2.53 11.80
CA PHE A 133 2.44 3.23 10.91
C PHE A 133 2.36 2.53 9.56
N ASP A 134 1.14 2.25 9.12
CA ASP A 134 0.84 1.75 7.79
C ASP A 134 -0.07 2.74 7.07
N ARG A 135 0.47 3.36 6.02
CA ARG A 135 -0.27 4.31 5.20
C ARG A 135 -1.47 3.66 4.51
N ALA A 136 -1.34 2.42 4.04
CA ALA A 136 -2.44 1.73 3.38
C ALA A 136 -3.58 1.41 4.35
N LEU A 137 -3.28 1.15 5.63
CA LEU A 137 -4.30 1.01 6.66
C LEU A 137 -4.99 2.34 6.97
N ALA A 138 -4.23 3.44 7.07
CA ALA A 138 -4.78 4.77 7.28
C ALA A 138 -5.69 5.21 6.12
N ASP A 139 -5.25 5.02 4.88
CA ASP A 139 -6.04 5.33 3.67
C ASP A 139 -7.31 4.48 3.61
N ARG A 140 -7.23 3.20 4.00
CA ARG A 140 -8.40 2.34 4.11
C ARG A 140 -9.35 2.83 5.19
N ALA A 141 -8.84 3.19 6.37
CA ALA A 141 -9.64 3.72 7.46
C ALA A 141 -10.36 5.03 7.08
N GLU A 142 -9.70 5.93 6.36
CA GLU A 142 -10.30 7.15 5.80
C GLU A 142 -11.49 6.81 4.89
N GLN A 143 -11.30 5.87 3.97
CA GLN A 143 -12.36 5.44 3.06
C GLN A 143 -13.53 4.75 3.77
N GLU A 144 -13.26 3.90 4.76
CA GLU A 144 -14.32 3.27 5.56
C GLU A 144 -15.09 4.32 6.35
N LEU A 145 -14.40 5.27 6.99
CA LEU A 145 -15.04 6.34 7.74
C LEU A 145 -15.95 7.16 6.81
N LYS A 146 -15.46 7.53 5.62
CA LYS A 146 -16.27 8.20 4.60
C LYS A 146 -17.51 7.38 4.19
N ARG A 147 -17.37 6.07 4.02
CA ARG A 147 -18.51 5.18 3.70
C ARG A 147 -19.54 5.13 4.84
N GLN A 148 -19.12 5.19 6.09
CA GLN A 148 -20.03 5.25 7.24
C GLN A 148 -20.83 6.56 7.26
N TYR A 149 -20.22 7.69 6.87
CA TYR A 149 -20.99 8.94 6.72
C TYR A 149 -22.01 8.85 5.58
N ILE A 150 -21.62 8.28 4.43
CA ILE A 150 -22.52 8.09 3.29
C ILE A 150 -23.70 7.20 3.67
N SER A 151 -23.50 6.13 4.45
CA SER A 151 -24.58 5.24 4.90
C SER A 151 -25.58 5.94 5.83
N ARG A 152 -25.19 7.05 6.48
CA ARG A 152 -26.06 7.93 7.25
C ARG A 152 -26.69 9.08 6.45
N GLY A 153 -26.53 9.08 5.13
CA GLY A 153 -27.08 10.11 4.24
C GLY A 153 -26.25 11.39 4.18
N LEU A 154 -25.04 11.41 4.74
CA LEU A 154 -24.09 12.52 4.67
C LEU A 154 -23.18 12.34 3.43
N TYR A 155 -23.74 12.54 2.24
CA TYR A 155 -23.04 12.32 0.97
C TYR A 155 -21.93 13.35 0.70
N SER A 156 -22.05 14.55 1.27
CA SER A 156 -21.07 15.63 1.16
C SER A 156 -19.94 15.51 2.18
N ALA A 157 -19.89 14.41 2.95
CA ALA A 157 -18.86 14.20 3.95
C ALA A 157 -17.47 14.05 3.32
N GLU A 158 -16.53 14.83 3.83
CA GLU A 158 -15.12 14.77 3.48
C GLU A 158 -14.31 14.36 4.72
N VAL A 159 -13.41 13.39 4.54
CA VAL A 159 -12.51 12.90 5.58
C VAL A 159 -11.11 13.04 5.03
N VAL A 160 -10.23 13.70 5.78
CA VAL A 160 -8.83 13.89 5.42
C VAL A 160 -7.93 13.42 6.56
N THR A 161 -7.05 12.48 6.27
CA THR A 161 -6.04 12.01 7.22
C THR A 161 -4.78 12.88 7.15
N THR A 162 -4.43 13.53 8.26
CA THR A 162 -3.17 14.27 8.41
C THR A 162 -2.20 13.45 9.23
N VAL A 163 -1.01 13.20 8.67
CA VAL A 163 0.09 12.48 9.33
C VAL A 163 1.15 13.50 9.72
N THR A 164 1.32 13.73 11.02
CA THR A 164 2.27 14.71 11.55
C THR A 164 3.48 13.98 12.15
N PRO A 165 4.67 14.08 11.54
CA PRO A 165 5.90 13.52 12.12
C PRO A 165 6.26 14.24 13.42
N ILE A 166 6.72 13.46 14.40
CA ILE A 166 7.23 13.95 15.69
C ILE A 166 8.58 13.29 16.00
N GLU A 167 9.19 13.68 17.11
CA GLU A 167 10.49 13.16 17.55
C GLU A 167 10.52 11.63 17.75
N ARG A 168 11.71 11.06 17.53
CA ARG A 168 12.05 9.64 17.72
C ARG A 168 11.33 8.69 16.75
N ASN A 169 11.23 9.09 15.47
CA ASN A 169 10.59 8.34 14.39
C ASN A 169 9.14 7.92 14.74
N ARG A 170 8.34 8.90 15.16
CA ARG A 170 6.94 8.69 15.49
C ARG A 170 6.05 9.63 14.69
N VAL A 171 4.77 9.30 14.60
CA VAL A 171 3.76 10.12 13.93
C VAL A 171 2.49 10.24 14.76
N ASN A 172 1.86 11.40 14.72
CA ASN A 172 0.48 11.60 15.17
C ASN A 172 -0.44 11.53 13.96
N LEU A 173 -1.56 10.84 14.11
CA LEU A 173 -2.59 10.72 13.09
C LEU A 173 -3.79 11.56 13.50
N MET A 174 -4.24 12.45 12.62
CA MET A 174 -5.42 13.28 12.82
C MET A 174 -6.38 13.07 11.67
N PHE A 175 -7.56 12.52 11.97
CA PHE A 175 -8.65 12.41 11.00
C PHE A 175 -9.54 13.65 11.11
N THR A 176 -9.45 14.53 10.11
CA THR A 176 -10.31 15.72 10.04
C THR A 176 -11.52 15.43 9.20
N VAL A 177 -12.70 15.61 9.76
CA VAL A 177 -13.98 15.36 9.09
C VAL A 177 -14.76 16.66 8.90
N SER A 178 -15.24 16.86 7.68
CA SER A 178 -16.27 17.84 7.34
C SER A 178 -17.52 17.06 6.92
N GLU A 179 -18.53 16.97 7.80
CA GLU A 179 -19.69 16.10 7.59
C GLU A 179 -20.63 16.59 6.48
N GLY A 180 -20.67 17.90 6.24
CA GLY A 180 -21.61 18.52 5.34
C GLY A 180 -23.06 18.47 5.84
N GLU A 181 -24.01 18.62 4.92
CA GLU A 181 -25.44 18.54 5.22
C GLU A 181 -26.00 17.15 4.93
N THR A 182 -26.97 16.72 5.74
CA THR A 182 -27.70 15.47 5.50
C THR A 182 -28.55 15.62 4.25
N ALA A 183 -28.43 14.66 3.32
CA ALA A 183 -29.26 14.65 2.13
C ALA A 183 -30.73 14.35 2.48
N LYS A 184 -31.64 15.06 1.81
CA LYS A 184 -33.07 14.86 1.90
C LYS A 184 -33.61 14.35 0.56
N ILE A 185 -34.64 13.51 0.63
CA ILE A 185 -35.34 13.02 -0.56
C ILE A 185 -36.20 14.16 -1.12
N LYS A 186 -35.86 14.69 -2.29
CA LYS A 186 -36.60 15.81 -2.89
C LYS A 186 -37.98 15.41 -3.42
N GLU A 187 -38.07 14.27 -4.09
CA GLU A 187 -39.30 13.76 -4.70
C GLU A 187 -39.17 12.24 -4.83
N VAL A 188 -40.24 11.52 -4.49
CA VAL A 188 -40.39 10.10 -4.82
C VAL A 188 -41.34 10.01 -6.01
N ARG A 189 -40.94 9.37 -7.11
CA ARG A 189 -41.76 9.20 -8.31
C ARG A 189 -42.01 7.73 -8.60
N ILE A 190 -43.28 7.35 -8.73
CA ILE A 190 -43.69 5.97 -9.04
C ILE A 190 -44.24 5.95 -10.46
N VAL A 191 -43.55 5.26 -11.37
CA VAL A 191 -43.90 5.19 -12.79
C VAL A 191 -44.51 3.83 -13.10
N GLY A 192 -45.59 3.81 -13.88
CA GLY A 192 -46.22 2.57 -14.38
C GLY A 192 -47.38 2.03 -13.54
N ASN A 193 -47.62 2.58 -12.34
CA ASN A 193 -48.82 2.27 -11.57
C ASN A 193 -50.05 3.00 -12.16
N GLN A 194 -51.13 2.25 -12.40
CA GLN A 194 -52.37 2.76 -13.00
C GLN A 194 -53.60 2.60 -12.07
N VAL A 195 -53.46 1.83 -10.99
CA VAL A 195 -54.60 1.42 -10.15
C VAL A 195 -54.69 2.27 -8.88
N PHE A 196 -53.56 2.65 -8.30
CA PHE A 196 -53.50 3.43 -7.06
C PHE A 196 -52.97 4.85 -7.32
N SER A 197 -53.29 5.82 -6.47
CA SER A 197 -52.61 7.11 -6.52
C SER A 197 -51.18 6.97 -5.97
N GLN A 198 -50.28 7.86 -6.42
CA GLN A 198 -48.91 7.89 -5.90
C GLN A 198 -48.88 8.17 -4.39
N SER A 199 -49.77 9.05 -3.90
CA SER A 199 -49.86 9.38 -2.47
C SER A 199 -50.28 8.18 -1.61
N THR A 200 -51.19 7.33 -2.11
CA THR A 200 -51.58 6.10 -1.42
C THR A 200 -50.40 5.14 -1.27
N LEU A 201 -49.58 5.00 -2.31
CA LEU A 201 -48.41 4.13 -2.27
C LEU A 201 -47.28 4.70 -1.41
N THR A 202 -46.96 5.99 -1.54
CA THR A 202 -45.92 6.62 -0.72
C THR A 202 -46.30 6.69 0.75
N GLY A 203 -47.59 6.75 1.09
CA GLY A 203 -48.07 6.70 2.48
C GLY A 203 -47.85 5.34 3.18
N LEU A 204 -47.47 4.29 2.42
CA LEU A 204 -47.10 2.98 2.95
C LEU A 204 -45.58 2.81 3.12
N PHE A 205 -44.77 3.80 2.73
CA PHE A 205 -43.32 3.72 2.84
C PHE A 205 -42.86 4.21 4.22
N ASP A 206 -41.78 3.61 4.73
CA ASP A 206 -41.10 4.09 5.95
C ASP A 206 -40.30 5.38 5.72
N GLN A 207 -40.02 5.71 4.45
CA GLN A 207 -39.22 6.87 4.05
C GLN A 207 -40.12 7.96 3.45
N ASP A 208 -39.89 9.22 3.82
CA ASP A 208 -40.62 10.38 3.31
C ASP A 208 -39.68 11.42 2.66
N THR A 209 -40.26 12.46 2.07
CA THR A 209 -39.49 13.56 1.46
C THR A 209 -38.89 14.53 2.47
N GLY A 210 -38.95 14.23 3.78
CA GLY A 210 -38.45 15.07 4.85
C GLY A 210 -39.08 16.46 4.80
N GLY A 211 -40.30 16.58 5.34
CA GLY A 211 -41.14 17.79 5.32
C GLY A 211 -40.41 19.12 5.48
#